data_AF-A0A949T3E1-F1
#
_entry.id   AF-A0A949T3E1-F1
#
_cell.length_a   1.000
_cell.length_b   1.000
_cell.length_c   1.000
_cell.angle_alpha   90.00
_cell.angle_beta   90.00
_cell.angle_gamma   90.00
#
_symmetry.space_group_name_H-M   'P 1'
#
loop_
_entity.id
_entity.type
_entity.pdbx_description
1 polymer ?
#
loop_
_entity_poly.entity_id
_entity_poly.type
_entity_poly.pdbx_seq_one_letter_code
_entity_poly.pdbx_strand_id
1 'polypeptide(L)'
;MHSRIKWLMTIALTCAACGSNIQSVKAQTNVNSEFEITYDTLFTLRPIEQQPGFFTAQISGISQNSNPAFGLTQFESNAFGKLVSQETITDENGNIVPVNQKLLFNANPNVIGLQNPPQSVIDRRTQLGVANPEVNSDIYFGDSANKLFGQADDRAEINFFPPGNPNFPGTVNGGGTITITGGTGVFENASGEITFEQSDRLPLDRNAPAPGVATLKFNIETPQSVPEPTSILGLSAGVLGASLALHRNRRKVSLKK
;
A
#
# COMPACT_ATOMS: atom_id res chain seq x y z
N MET A 1 -12.33 -13.37 19.76
CA MET A 1 -11.97 -12.06 20.35
C MET A 1 -12.62 -10.97 19.50
N HIS A 2 -13.41 -10.09 20.11
CA HIS A 2 -14.23 -9.11 19.39
C HIS A 2 -13.41 -7.86 19.04
N SER A 3 -13.17 -7.63 17.75
CA SER A 3 -12.59 -6.38 17.25
C SER A 3 -13.64 -5.27 17.31
N ARG A 4 -13.29 -4.13 17.92
CA ARG A 4 -14.15 -2.94 18.01
C ARG A 4 -13.73 -1.95 16.92
N ILE A 5 -14.45 -1.95 15.79
CA ILE A 5 -14.36 -0.94 14.75
C ILE A 5 -14.90 0.38 15.32
N LYS A 6 -14.05 1.39 15.50
CA LYS A 6 -14.46 2.74 15.87
C LYS A 6 -14.73 3.55 14.60
N TRP A 7 -16.01 3.74 14.29
CA TRP A 7 -16.47 4.58 13.19
C TRP A 7 -16.39 6.06 13.56
N LEU A 8 -15.58 6.84 12.85
CA LEU A 8 -15.66 8.30 12.81
C LEU A 8 -15.90 8.68 11.34
N MET A 9 -17.13 9.08 11.01
CA MET A 9 -17.50 9.51 9.66
C MET A 9 -17.37 11.03 9.54
N THR A 10 -16.56 11.49 8.58
CA THR A 10 -16.58 12.88 8.11
C THR A 10 -17.32 12.91 6.78
N ILE A 11 -18.50 13.53 6.76
CA ILE A 11 -19.32 13.70 5.55
C ILE A 11 -19.08 15.12 5.03
N ALA A 12 -18.50 15.27 3.84
CA ALA A 12 -18.41 16.56 3.15
C ALA A 12 -19.61 16.70 2.20
N LEU A 13 -20.52 17.65 2.47
CA LEU A 13 -21.63 18.02 1.58
C LEU A 13 -21.32 19.37 0.92
N THR A 14 -21.12 19.40 -0.40
CA THR A 14 -21.05 20.65 -1.16
C THR A 14 -22.42 20.97 -1.76
N CYS A 15 -23.19 21.84 -1.10
CA CYS A 15 -24.47 22.33 -1.61
C CYS A 15 -24.25 23.53 -2.55
N ALA A 16 -24.31 23.30 -3.86
CA ALA A 16 -24.49 24.38 -4.83
C ALA A 16 -25.96 24.39 -5.29
N ALA A 17 -26.71 25.43 -4.92
CA ALA A 17 -28.07 25.65 -5.41
C ALA A 17 -28.17 27.04 -6.05
N CYS A 18 -28.36 27.06 -7.37
CA CYS A 18 -29.46 27.74 -8.07
C CYS A 18 -29.15 27.82 -9.57
N GLY A 19 -29.94 27.10 -10.39
CA GLY A 19 -29.98 27.26 -11.85
C GLY A 19 -29.85 25.94 -12.62
N SER A 20 -30.97 25.23 -12.79
CA SER A 20 -31.27 24.32 -13.92
C SER A 20 -30.12 23.45 -14.48
N ASN A 21 -29.81 22.36 -13.77
CA ASN A 21 -29.43 21.03 -14.27
C ASN A 21 -29.00 20.26 -13.01
N ILE A 22 -29.92 19.54 -12.37
CA ILE A 22 -29.58 18.70 -11.21
C ILE A 22 -28.80 17.51 -11.75
N GLN A 23 -27.50 17.68 -11.97
CA GLN A 23 -26.58 16.54 -11.95
C GLN A 23 -26.61 16.01 -10.51
N SER A 24 -26.93 14.73 -10.32
CA SER A 24 -26.90 14.14 -8.99
C SER A 24 -25.48 14.29 -8.45
N VAL A 25 -25.33 15.00 -7.34
CA VAL A 25 -24.05 15.06 -6.62
C VAL A 25 -23.98 13.77 -5.83
N LYS A 26 -23.18 12.81 -6.32
CA LYS A 26 -22.92 11.57 -5.61
C LYS A 26 -22.08 11.90 -4.38
N ALA A 27 -22.65 11.74 -3.18
CA ALA A 27 -21.89 11.82 -1.95
C ALA A 27 -20.93 10.61 -1.88
N GLN A 28 -19.67 10.86 -1.47
CA GLN A 28 -18.67 9.83 -1.21
C GLN A 28 -18.25 9.90 0.25
N THR A 29 -18.03 8.75 0.87
CA THR A 29 -17.50 8.59 2.22
C THR A 29 -16.22 7.80 2.17
N ASN A 30 -15.20 8.20 2.93
CA ASN A 30 -13.99 7.39 3.08
C ASN A 30 -14.17 6.35 4.19
N VAL A 31 -13.80 5.11 3.89
CA VAL A 31 -13.72 4.03 4.88
C VAL A 31 -12.25 3.75 5.17
N ASN A 32 -11.88 3.92 6.44
CA ASN A 32 -10.54 3.65 6.92
C ASN A 32 -10.45 2.21 7.40
N SER A 33 -9.48 1.48 6.87
CA SER A 33 -9.22 0.08 7.16
C SER A 33 -7.79 -0.08 7.68
N GLU A 34 -7.67 -0.56 8.93
CA GLU A 34 -6.40 -0.89 9.56
C GLU A 34 -6.32 -2.40 9.81
N PHE A 35 -5.26 -3.04 9.31
CA PHE A 35 -5.04 -4.47 9.50
C PHE A 35 -3.57 -4.85 9.33
N GLU A 36 -3.21 -6.06 9.75
CA GLU A 36 -1.84 -6.57 9.71
C GLU A 36 -1.82 -7.95 9.04
N ILE A 37 -0.81 -8.20 8.22
CA ILE A 37 -0.57 -9.51 7.58
C ILE A 37 0.92 -9.84 7.68
N THR A 38 1.21 -11.06 8.15
CA THR A 38 2.55 -11.64 8.15
C THR A 38 2.72 -12.56 6.94
N TYR A 39 3.85 -12.43 6.26
CA TYR A 39 4.22 -13.20 5.07
C TYR A 39 5.56 -13.90 5.28
N ASP A 40 5.66 -15.12 4.78
CA ASP A 40 6.95 -15.75 4.50
C ASP A 40 7.50 -15.13 3.20
N THR A 41 8.72 -14.62 3.24
CA THR A 41 9.33 -13.85 2.16
C THR A 41 10.46 -14.59 1.46
N LEU A 42 10.66 -14.27 0.18
CA LEU A 42 11.86 -14.59 -0.59
C LEU A 42 12.43 -13.30 -1.17
N PHE A 43 13.58 -12.87 -0.65
CA PHE A 43 14.29 -11.68 -1.08
C PHE A 43 15.44 -12.01 -2.03
N THR A 44 15.54 -11.26 -3.12
CA THR A 44 16.66 -11.35 -4.07
C THR A 44 17.25 -9.96 -4.31
N LEU A 45 18.56 -9.83 -4.17
CA LEU A 45 19.30 -8.61 -4.47
C LEU A 45 20.26 -8.85 -5.62
N ARG A 46 20.21 -8.01 -6.66
CA ARG A 46 21.09 -8.13 -7.83
C ARG A 46 21.79 -6.81 -8.13
N PRO A 47 23.13 -6.79 -8.25
CA PRO A 47 23.85 -5.60 -8.70
C PRO A 47 23.42 -5.17 -10.10
N ILE A 48 23.45 -3.86 -10.36
CA ILE A 48 23.32 -3.31 -11.71
C ILE A 48 24.74 -3.20 -12.29
N GLU A 49 25.10 -4.10 -13.22
CA GLU A 49 26.49 -4.29 -13.69
C GLU A 49 27.20 -3.00 -14.15
N GLN A 50 26.46 -2.07 -14.76
CA GLN A 50 27.01 -0.82 -15.30
C GLN A 50 27.01 0.33 -14.28
N GLN A 51 26.44 0.13 -13.10
CA GLN A 51 26.26 1.18 -12.10
C GLN A 51 26.65 0.67 -10.70
N PRO A 52 27.95 0.72 -10.35
CA PRO A 52 28.46 0.27 -9.06
C PRO A 52 27.73 0.93 -7.89
N GLY A 53 27.41 0.14 -6.87
CA GLY A 53 26.67 0.61 -5.69
C GLY A 53 25.16 0.69 -5.88
N PHE A 54 24.63 0.36 -7.06
CA PHE A 54 23.19 0.24 -7.31
C PHE A 54 22.76 -1.21 -7.53
N PHE A 55 21.52 -1.49 -7.13
CA PHE A 55 20.94 -2.83 -7.11
C PHE A 55 19.49 -2.81 -7.58
N THR A 56 18.99 -4.01 -7.88
CA THR A 56 17.57 -4.30 -7.94
C THR A 56 17.22 -5.25 -6.81
N ALA A 57 16.17 -4.94 -6.08
CA ALA A 57 15.58 -5.80 -5.08
C ALA A 57 14.26 -6.34 -5.63
N GLN A 58 14.06 -7.65 -5.42
CA GLN A 58 12.79 -8.30 -5.64
C GLN A 58 12.43 -9.07 -4.39
N ILE A 59 11.21 -8.89 -3.90
CA ILE A 59 10.66 -9.62 -2.77
C ILE A 59 9.34 -10.23 -3.23
N SER A 60 9.15 -11.50 -2.90
CA SER A 60 7.83 -12.14 -2.98
C SER A 60 7.43 -12.61 -1.60
N GLY A 61 6.13 -12.64 -1.32
CA GLY A 61 5.63 -13.11 -0.04
C GLY A 61 4.37 -13.95 -0.17
N ILE A 62 4.24 -14.95 0.71
CA ILE A 62 3.06 -15.79 0.87
C ILE A 62 2.57 -15.64 2.31
N SER A 63 1.29 -15.35 2.49
CA SER A 63 0.73 -15.11 3.83
C SER A 63 0.81 -16.38 4.68
N GLN A 64 1.22 -16.22 5.93
CA GLN A 64 1.19 -17.31 6.92
C GLN A 64 -0.25 -17.63 7.37
N ASN A 65 -1.19 -16.73 7.12
CA ASN A 65 -2.61 -16.96 7.40
C ASN A 65 -3.30 -17.49 6.15
N SER A 66 -4.07 -18.58 6.29
CA SER A 66 -4.85 -19.17 5.18
C SER A 66 -6.01 -18.30 4.70
N ASN A 67 -6.44 -17.32 5.51
CA ASN A 67 -7.49 -16.36 5.15
C ASN A 67 -7.13 -14.95 5.67
N PRO A 68 -6.13 -14.29 5.06
CA PRO A 68 -5.73 -12.94 5.44
C PRO A 68 -6.80 -11.91 5.07
N ALA A 69 -6.70 -10.73 5.66
CA ALA A 69 -7.64 -9.64 5.40
C ALA A 69 -7.78 -9.38 3.89
N PHE A 70 -9.04 -9.25 3.45
CA PHE A 70 -9.40 -8.97 2.05
C PHE A 70 -8.89 -9.98 1.01
N GLY A 71 -8.41 -11.15 1.43
CA GLY A 71 -7.89 -12.18 0.54
C GLY A 71 -6.51 -11.86 -0.04
N LEU A 72 -5.73 -10.98 0.62
CA LEU A 72 -4.37 -10.62 0.23
C LEU A 72 -3.39 -11.73 0.68
N THR A 73 -3.38 -12.84 -0.05
CA THR A 73 -2.58 -14.03 0.28
C THR A 73 -1.13 -13.94 -0.18
N GLN A 74 -0.84 -13.07 -1.14
CA GLN A 74 0.45 -12.98 -1.81
C GLN A 74 0.83 -11.52 -2.03
N PHE A 75 2.13 -11.25 -2.10
CA PHE A 75 2.61 -9.99 -2.64
C PHE A 75 3.88 -10.15 -3.46
N GLU A 76 4.08 -9.19 -4.35
CA GLU A 76 5.32 -9.00 -5.09
C GLU A 76 5.75 -7.54 -4.93
N SER A 77 7.02 -7.34 -4.62
CA SER A 77 7.64 -6.04 -4.44
C SER A 77 8.92 -5.97 -5.27
N ASN A 78 9.10 -4.84 -5.94
CA ASN A 78 10.28 -4.56 -6.73
C ASN A 78 10.76 -3.15 -6.43
N ALA A 79 12.05 -2.98 -6.18
CA ALA A 79 12.63 -1.67 -5.89
C ALA A 79 14.05 -1.54 -6.44
N PHE A 80 14.47 -0.30 -6.66
CA PHE A 80 15.88 0.00 -6.89
C PHE A 80 16.60 0.20 -5.57
N GLY A 81 17.80 -0.34 -5.44
CA GLY A 81 18.64 -0.23 -4.26
C GLY A 81 19.86 0.65 -4.49
N LYS A 82 20.31 1.33 -3.44
CA LYS A 82 21.60 2.04 -3.39
C LYS A 82 22.35 1.70 -2.10
N LEU A 83 23.62 1.34 -2.24
CA LEU A 83 24.53 1.21 -1.11
C LEU A 83 24.83 2.59 -0.53
N VAL A 84 24.55 2.75 0.77
CA VAL A 84 24.81 4.00 1.52
C VAL A 84 26.10 3.91 2.29
N SER A 85 26.33 2.78 2.97
CA SER A 85 27.55 2.54 3.73
C SER A 85 27.92 1.07 3.71
N GLN A 86 29.21 0.81 3.78
CA GLN A 86 29.76 -0.53 3.91
C GLN A 86 30.87 -0.52 4.95
N GLU A 87 30.78 -1.42 5.91
CA GLU A 87 31.85 -1.70 6.84
C GLU A 87 32.60 -2.95 6.38
N THR A 88 33.92 -2.89 6.47
CA THR A 88 34.80 -3.97 6.02
C THR A 88 35.85 -4.26 7.06
N ILE A 89 36.30 -5.50 7.11
CA ILE A 89 37.49 -5.89 7.89
C ILE A 89 38.47 -6.65 7.01
N THR A 90 39.70 -6.79 7.49
CA THR A 90 40.74 -7.58 6.84
C THR A 90 40.75 -8.98 7.43
N ASP A 91 40.60 -9.99 6.60
CA ASP A 91 40.70 -11.40 7.02
C ASP A 91 42.15 -11.82 7.29
N GLU A 92 42.35 -13.04 7.78
CA GLU A 92 43.67 -13.61 8.10
C GLU A 92 44.61 -13.71 6.88
N ASN A 93 44.07 -13.68 5.66
CA ASN A 93 44.82 -13.73 4.41
C ASN A 93 45.10 -12.32 3.83
N GLY A 94 44.68 -11.26 4.53
CA GLY A 94 44.83 -9.88 4.05
C GLY A 94 43.73 -9.40 3.11
N ASN A 95 42.65 -10.16 2.90
CA ASN A 95 41.55 -9.74 2.04
C ASN A 95 40.58 -8.81 2.77
N ILE A 96 40.08 -7.80 2.07
CA ILE A 96 39.03 -6.91 2.57
C ILE A 96 37.66 -7.59 2.36
N VAL A 97 36.96 -7.88 3.46
CA VAL A 97 35.64 -8.53 3.44
C VAL A 97 34.57 -7.60 4.01
N PRO A 98 33.40 -7.46 3.35
CA PRO A 98 32.28 -6.70 3.89
C PRO A 98 31.67 -7.46 5.07
N VAL A 99 31.41 -6.76 6.17
CA VAL A 99 30.76 -7.29 7.38
C VAL A 99 29.38 -6.68 7.61
N ASN A 100 29.17 -5.46 7.14
CA ASN A 100 27.89 -4.77 7.20
C ASN A 100 27.69 -3.91 5.96
N GLN A 101 26.46 -3.86 5.45
CA GLN A 101 26.04 -2.94 4.40
C GLN A 101 24.69 -2.32 4.75
N LYS A 102 24.55 -1.02 4.51
CA LYS A 102 23.28 -0.31 4.61
C LYS A 102 22.82 0.11 3.22
N LEU A 103 21.59 -0.23 2.88
CA LEU A 103 20.98 0.04 1.59
C LEU A 103 19.72 0.88 1.77
N LEU A 104 19.48 1.76 0.81
CA LEU A 104 18.20 2.42 0.59
C LEU A 104 17.52 1.77 -0.60
N PHE A 105 16.22 1.57 -0.51
CA PHE A 105 15.40 1.10 -1.62
C PHE A 105 14.31 2.10 -1.94
N ASN A 106 14.03 2.27 -3.23
CA ASN A 106 12.91 3.10 -3.65
C ASN A 106 12.34 2.59 -4.98
N ALA A 107 11.02 2.70 -5.15
CA ALA A 107 10.36 2.41 -6.41
C ALA A 107 10.89 3.33 -7.53
N ASN A 108 11.09 4.61 -7.23
CA ASN A 108 11.60 5.60 -8.16
C ASN A 108 13.15 5.67 -8.10
N PRO A 109 13.86 5.26 -9.18
CA PRO A 109 15.33 5.26 -9.20
C PRO A 109 15.93 6.65 -9.03
N ASN A 110 15.23 7.70 -9.50
CA ASN A 110 15.74 9.06 -9.43
C ASN A 110 15.84 9.56 -7.98
N VAL A 111 14.99 9.07 -7.06
CA VAL A 111 15.00 9.45 -5.64
C VAL A 111 16.31 9.03 -4.97
N ILE A 112 16.85 7.87 -5.36
CA ILE A 112 18.15 7.38 -4.86
C ILE A 112 19.34 7.85 -5.70
N GLY A 113 19.09 8.67 -6.74
CA GLY A 113 20.12 9.20 -7.64
C GLY A 113 20.56 8.23 -8.74
N LEU A 114 19.80 7.16 -8.98
CA LEU A 114 19.98 6.27 -10.13
C LEU A 114 19.36 6.94 -11.36
N GLN A 115 20.19 7.50 -12.24
CA GLN A 115 19.75 8.06 -13.51
C GLN A 115 19.94 7.04 -14.64
N ASN A 116 19.01 7.04 -15.60
CA ASN A 116 19.03 6.15 -16.77
C ASN A 116 19.26 4.67 -16.40
N PRO A 117 18.38 4.06 -15.58
CA PRO A 117 18.48 2.63 -15.29
C PRO A 117 18.45 1.84 -16.60
N PRO A 118 19.27 0.78 -16.75
CA PRO A 118 19.35 0.02 -17.99
C PRO A 118 17.96 -0.48 -18.44
N GLN A 119 17.62 -0.34 -19.72
CA GLN A 119 16.31 -0.72 -20.25
C GLN A 119 16.00 -2.20 -19.99
N SER A 120 17.00 -3.08 -19.98
CA SER A 120 16.85 -4.50 -19.61
C SER A 120 16.35 -4.73 -18.18
N VAL A 121 16.57 -3.77 -17.27
CA VAL A 121 16.04 -3.78 -15.90
C VAL A 121 14.60 -3.31 -15.86
N ILE A 122 14.18 -2.47 -16.81
CA ILE A 122 12.81 -2.00 -17.00
C ILE A 122 11.96 -3.10 -17.68
N ASP A 123 12.48 -3.74 -18.74
CA ASP A 123 11.75 -4.68 -19.61
C ASP A 123 11.47 -6.06 -18.97
N ARG A 124 12.32 -6.53 -18.04
CA ARG A 124 12.08 -7.81 -17.33
C ARG A 124 10.77 -7.84 -16.51
N ARG A 125 10.08 -6.71 -16.37
CA ARG A 125 8.93 -6.53 -15.47
C ARG A 125 7.56 -6.57 -16.15
N THR A 126 7.51 -6.59 -17.49
CA THR A 126 6.25 -6.74 -18.25
C THR A 126 5.79 -8.22 -18.36
N GLN A 127 6.62 -9.18 -17.94
CA GLN A 127 6.29 -10.62 -17.98
C GLN A 127 5.36 -11.11 -16.86
N LEU A 128 5.06 -10.27 -15.85
CA LEU A 128 4.14 -10.60 -14.75
C LEU A 128 2.67 -10.17 -15.03
N GLY A 129 2.35 -9.74 -16.25
CA GLY A 129 0.96 -9.45 -16.66
C GLY A 129 0.37 -8.15 -16.11
N VAL A 130 1.20 -7.23 -15.61
CA VAL A 130 0.78 -5.90 -15.14
C VAL A 130 0.71 -4.95 -16.33
N ALA A 131 -0.50 -4.63 -16.78
CA ALA A 131 -0.75 -3.80 -17.96
C ALA A 131 -0.48 -2.30 -17.78
N ASN A 132 0.20 -1.89 -16.70
CA ASN A 132 0.55 -0.48 -16.46
C ASN A 132 2.04 -0.37 -16.02
N PRO A 133 2.93 0.20 -16.85
CA PRO A 133 4.37 0.25 -16.61
C PRO A 133 4.77 1.46 -15.75
N GLU A 134 4.15 1.63 -14.58
CA GLU A 134 4.83 2.39 -13.53
C GLU A 134 5.92 1.50 -12.95
N VAL A 135 7.12 1.74 -13.46
CA VAL A 135 8.39 1.08 -13.19
C VAL A 135 8.60 0.93 -11.69
N ASN A 136 8.45 -0.29 -11.16
CA ASN A 136 8.52 -0.69 -9.74
C ASN A 136 7.29 -0.30 -8.95
N SER A 137 6.50 -1.30 -8.64
CA SER A 137 5.39 -1.19 -7.71
C SER A 137 5.29 -2.44 -6.88
N ASP A 138 4.71 -2.26 -5.70
CA ASP A 138 4.29 -3.33 -4.82
C ASP A 138 2.88 -3.72 -5.20
N ILE A 139 2.62 -5.02 -5.31
CA ILE A 139 1.31 -5.57 -5.62
C ILE A 139 0.96 -6.58 -4.54
N TYR A 140 -0.19 -6.38 -3.90
CA TYR A 140 -0.77 -7.31 -2.92
C TYR A 140 -2.02 -7.92 -3.51
N PHE A 141 -2.14 -9.24 -3.50
CA PHE A 141 -3.20 -9.94 -4.21
C PHE A 141 -3.45 -11.36 -3.67
N GLY A 142 -4.44 -12.02 -4.24
CA GLY A 142 -4.74 -13.43 -4.02
C GLY A 142 -5.78 -13.90 -5.03
N ASP A 143 -6.58 -14.89 -4.66
CA ASP A 143 -7.61 -15.43 -5.56
C ASP A 143 -8.85 -14.51 -5.70
N SER A 144 -8.94 -13.47 -4.88
CA SER A 144 -10.05 -12.51 -4.92
C SER A 144 -9.85 -11.43 -5.99
N ALA A 145 -10.91 -10.66 -6.26
CA ALA A 145 -10.82 -9.47 -7.12
C ALA A 145 -10.07 -8.29 -6.46
N ASN A 146 -9.72 -8.41 -5.17
CA ASN A 146 -9.05 -7.35 -4.42
C ASN A 146 -7.55 -7.37 -4.70
N LYS A 147 -7.03 -6.22 -5.11
CA LYS A 147 -5.59 -5.99 -5.24
C LYS A 147 -5.27 -4.61 -4.68
N LEU A 148 -4.07 -4.46 -4.13
CA LEU A 148 -3.51 -3.16 -3.77
C LEU A 148 -2.23 -2.93 -4.54
N PHE A 149 -2.01 -1.66 -4.88
CA PHE A 149 -0.81 -1.20 -5.56
C PHE A 149 -0.12 -0.15 -4.70
N GLY A 150 1.21 -0.22 -4.65
CA GLY A 150 2.00 0.74 -3.89
C GLY A 150 3.37 1.02 -4.47
N GLN A 151 4.05 1.97 -3.86
CA GLN A 151 5.43 2.36 -4.17
C GLN A 151 6.27 2.40 -2.90
N ALA A 152 7.32 1.59 -2.88
CA ALA A 152 8.25 1.44 -1.78
C ALA A 152 9.21 2.62 -1.57
N ASP A 153 9.49 2.92 -0.30
CA ASP A 153 10.55 3.76 0.23
C ASP A 153 11.12 3.11 1.50
N ASP A 154 12.19 2.34 1.33
CA ASP A 154 12.65 1.38 2.33
C ASP A 154 14.14 1.50 2.62
N ARG A 155 14.55 0.80 3.67
CA ARG A 155 15.95 0.60 4.06
C ARG A 155 16.19 -0.85 4.41
N ALA A 156 17.41 -1.31 4.19
CA ALA A 156 17.86 -2.57 4.77
C ALA A 156 19.29 -2.48 5.30
N GLU A 157 19.55 -3.31 6.30
CA GLU A 157 20.87 -3.57 6.83
C GLU A 157 21.20 -5.05 6.62
N ILE A 158 22.27 -5.29 5.86
CA ILE A 158 22.79 -6.63 5.60
C ILE A 158 24.00 -6.83 6.49
N ASN A 159 23.89 -7.78 7.40
CA ASN A 159 24.98 -8.21 8.27
C ASN A 159 25.55 -9.52 7.71
N PHE A 160 26.78 -9.46 7.24
CA PHE A 160 27.47 -10.63 6.70
C PHE A 160 28.10 -11.45 7.83
N PHE A 161 28.47 -12.69 7.50
CA PHE A 161 29.22 -13.60 8.37
C PHE A 161 30.38 -12.88 9.07
N PRO A 162 30.53 -12.98 10.40
CA PRO A 162 31.81 -12.68 11.03
C PRO A 162 32.87 -13.61 10.41
N PRO A 163 34.05 -13.12 10.00
CA PRO A 163 35.11 -14.00 9.53
C PRO A 163 35.48 -14.98 10.63
N GLY A 164 35.64 -16.24 10.24
CA GLY A 164 35.97 -17.34 11.15
C GLY A 164 34.78 -18.15 11.69
N ASN A 165 33.51 -17.77 11.41
CA ASN A 165 32.36 -18.59 11.78
C ASN A 165 31.47 -18.96 10.57
N PRO A 166 31.75 -20.08 9.89
CA PRO A 166 30.95 -20.55 8.75
C PRO A 166 29.55 -21.04 9.12
N ASN A 167 29.22 -21.14 10.41
CA ASN A 167 27.94 -21.68 10.89
C ASN A 167 26.90 -20.60 11.24
N PHE A 168 27.24 -19.31 11.11
CA PHE A 168 26.30 -18.23 11.39
C PHE A 168 25.75 -17.63 10.09
N PRO A 169 24.54 -17.97 9.64
CA PRO A 169 23.98 -17.34 8.45
C PRO A 169 23.89 -15.83 8.68
N GLY A 170 24.43 -15.04 7.75
CA GLY A 170 24.26 -13.59 7.78
C GLY A 170 22.76 -13.23 7.80
N THR A 171 22.45 -11.97 8.10
CA THR A 171 21.06 -11.52 8.22
C THR A 171 20.80 -10.31 7.34
N VAL A 172 19.55 -10.17 6.89
CA VAL A 172 19.04 -8.96 6.28
C VAL A 172 17.91 -8.47 7.16
N ASN A 173 18.01 -7.26 7.69
CA ASN A 173 16.92 -6.62 8.40
C ASN A 173 16.44 -5.45 7.55
N GLY A 174 15.21 -5.55 7.06
CA GLY A 174 14.58 -4.56 6.21
C GLY A 174 13.41 -3.89 6.91
N GLY A 175 13.05 -2.71 6.44
CA GLY A 175 11.82 -2.05 6.85
C GLY A 175 11.63 -0.75 6.09
N GLY A 176 10.40 -0.26 6.09
CA GLY A 176 10.07 0.87 5.26
C GLY A 176 8.59 1.18 5.22
N THR A 177 8.29 2.04 4.27
CA THR A 177 6.96 2.57 4.01
C THR A 177 6.64 2.34 2.54
N ILE A 178 5.45 1.84 2.27
CA ILE A 178 4.90 1.70 0.94
C ILE A 178 3.69 2.60 0.83
N THR A 179 3.76 3.57 -0.08
CA THR A 179 2.64 4.48 -0.34
C THR A 179 1.63 3.78 -1.25
N ILE A 180 0.38 3.65 -0.81
CA ILE A 180 -0.69 3.06 -1.62
C ILE A 180 -1.06 4.04 -2.74
N THR A 181 -0.99 3.57 -3.98
CA THR A 181 -1.31 4.34 -5.18
C THR A 181 -2.64 3.95 -5.81
N GLY A 182 -3.25 2.86 -5.33
CA GLY A 182 -4.57 2.43 -5.78
C GLY A 182 -4.84 0.96 -5.48
N GLY A 183 -5.89 0.44 -6.10
CA GLY A 183 -6.28 -0.96 -5.97
C GLY A 183 -7.47 -1.33 -6.83
N THR A 184 -7.89 -2.59 -6.73
CA THR A 184 -9.08 -3.14 -7.39
C THR A 184 -10.03 -3.76 -6.37
N GLY A 185 -11.29 -4.00 -6.76
CA GLY A 185 -12.30 -4.57 -5.87
C GLY A 185 -12.65 -3.59 -4.76
N VAL A 186 -12.55 -4.01 -3.50
CA VAL A 186 -12.83 -3.13 -2.35
C VAL A 186 -11.82 -1.99 -2.20
N PHE A 187 -10.68 -2.07 -2.89
CA PHE A 187 -9.61 -1.08 -2.88
C PHE A 187 -9.62 -0.15 -4.09
N GLU A 188 -10.73 -0.09 -4.82
CA GLU A 188 -10.85 0.86 -5.93
C GLU A 188 -10.64 2.31 -5.44
N ASN A 189 -9.69 3.01 -6.07
CA ASN A 189 -9.25 4.35 -5.66
C ASN A 189 -8.71 4.43 -4.21
N ALA A 190 -8.20 3.32 -3.67
CA ALA A 190 -7.57 3.32 -2.35
C ALA A 190 -6.35 4.24 -2.29
N SER A 191 -6.14 4.85 -1.13
CA SER A 191 -4.91 5.56 -0.76
C SER A 191 -4.50 5.16 0.65
N GLY A 192 -3.31 5.58 1.09
CA GLY A 192 -2.81 5.29 2.42
C GLY A 192 -1.38 4.75 2.41
N GLU A 193 -1.04 3.97 3.43
CA GLU A 193 0.32 3.54 3.70
C GLU A 193 0.36 2.10 4.21
N ILE A 194 1.44 1.40 3.87
CA ILE A 194 1.85 0.16 4.52
C ILE A 194 3.19 0.41 5.18
N THR A 195 3.30 0.10 6.47
CA THR A 195 4.60 0.03 7.15
C THR A 195 4.98 -1.42 7.36
N PHE A 196 6.27 -1.73 7.30
CA PHE A 196 6.71 -3.11 7.49
C PHE A 196 8.08 -3.21 8.15
N GLU A 197 8.28 -4.38 8.76
CA GLU A 197 9.57 -4.87 9.23
C GLU A 197 9.78 -6.26 8.66
N GLN A 198 11.01 -6.55 8.26
CA GLN A 198 11.42 -7.81 7.63
C GLN A 198 12.74 -8.30 8.23
N SER A 199 12.84 -9.61 8.42
CA SER A 199 14.09 -10.26 8.81
C SER A 199 14.30 -11.52 7.98
N ASP A 200 15.36 -11.54 7.19
CA ASP A 200 15.76 -12.67 6.36
C ASP A 200 17.08 -13.27 6.83
N ARG A 201 17.26 -14.54 6.51
CA ARG A 201 18.53 -15.24 6.66
C ARG A 201 19.24 -15.29 5.32
N LEU A 202 20.47 -14.79 5.27
CA LEU A 202 21.30 -14.89 4.08
C LEU A 202 21.66 -16.37 3.83
N PRO A 203 21.41 -16.87 2.62
CA PRO A 203 21.82 -18.20 2.24
C PRO A 203 23.35 -18.27 2.10
N LEU A 204 23.90 -19.49 2.20
CA LEU A 204 25.32 -19.74 1.95
C LEU A 204 25.70 -19.42 0.50
N ASP A 205 24.81 -19.74 -0.44
CA ASP A 205 24.91 -19.27 -1.82
C ASP A 205 24.40 -17.83 -1.90
N ARG A 206 25.31 -16.88 -2.12
CA ARG A 206 24.97 -15.44 -2.20
C ARG A 206 24.05 -15.08 -3.37
N ASN A 207 23.86 -15.97 -4.34
CA ASN A 207 22.95 -15.76 -5.46
C ASN A 207 21.57 -16.39 -5.24
N ALA A 208 21.40 -17.21 -4.19
CA ALA A 208 20.12 -17.79 -3.84
C ALA A 208 19.21 -16.74 -3.17
N PRO A 209 17.89 -16.82 -3.35
CA PRO A 209 16.96 -15.99 -2.60
C PRO A 209 17.10 -16.21 -1.09
N ALA A 210 17.07 -15.12 -0.32
CA ALA A 210 17.09 -15.15 1.13
C ALA A 210 15.67 -15.36 1.67
N PRO A 211 15.39 -16.47 2.37
CA PRO A 211 14.10 -16.67 3.02
C PRO A 211 14.01 -15.84 4.30
N GLY A 212 12.83 -15.30 4.56
CA GLY A 212 12.56 -14.57 5.78
C GLY A 212 11.09 -14.44 6.10
N VAL A 213 10.80 -13.50 7.00
CA VAL A 213 9.44 -13.16 7.43
C VAL A 213 9.31 -11.64 7.44
N ALA A 214 8.20 -11.15 6.89
CA ALA A 214 7.82 -9.74 6.95
C ALA A 214 6.43 -9.57 7.55
N THR A 215 6.28 -8.60 8.45
CA THR A 215 4.99 -8.19 9.00
C THR A 215 4.62 -6.82 8.46
N LEU A 216 3.50 -6.77 7.73
CA LEU A 216 3.02 -5.57 7.05
C LEU A 216 1.78 -5.03 7.77
N LYS A 217 1.80 -3.76 8.11
CA LYS A 217 0.70 -3.02 8.74
C LYS A 217 0.11 -2.05 7.74
N PHE A 218 -1.14 -2.30 7.38
CA PHE A 218 -1.89 -1.56 6.39
C PHE A 218 -2.74 -0.49 7.07
N ASN A 219 -2.69 0.73 6.56
CA ASN A 219 -3.58 1.82 6.91
C ASN A 219 -4.13 2.43 5.61
N ILE A 220 -5.35 2.06 5.26
CA ILE A 220 -5.91 2.30 3.92
C ILE A 220 -7.20 3.10 4.02
N GLU A 221 -7.34 4.12 3.19
CA GLU A 221 -8.58 4.84 2.95
C GLU A 221 -9.18 4.43 1.61
N THR A 222 -10.45 4.05 1.61
CA THR A 222 -11.18 3.67 0.39
C THR A 222 -12.40 4.58 0.21
N PRO A 223 -12.51 5.31 -0.91
CA PRO A 223 -13.73 6.05 -1.23
C PRO A 223 -14.89 5.09 -1.51
N GLN A 224 -16.00 5.25 -0.80
CA GLN A 224 -17.24 4.52 -1.03
C GLN A 224 -18.35 5.47 -1.46
N SER A 225 -19.15 5.03 -2.44
CA SER A 225 -20.34 5.77 -2.85
C SER A 225 -21.41 5.65 -1.77
N VAL A 226 -21.95 6.79 -1.32
CA VAL A 226 -23.10 6.79 -0.41
C VAL A 226 -24.33 6.32 -1.20
N PRO A 227 -25.08 5.31 -0.72
CA PRO A 227 -26.32 4.90 -1.38
C PRO A 227 -27.28 6.08 -1.48
N GLU A 228 -27.76 6.39 -2.69
CA GLU A 228 -28.81 7.41 -2.85
C GLU A 228 -30.08 6.92 -2.14
N PRO A 229 -30.77 7.78 -1.36
CA PRO A 229 -32.01 7.40 -0.70
C PRO A 229 -33.06 7.04 -1.75
N THR A 230 -33.42 5.76 -1.82
CA THR A 230 -34.30 5.20 -2.85
C THR A 230 -35.79 5.55 -2.64
N SER A 231 -36.11 6.49 -1.74
CA SER A 231 -37.49 6.88 -1.45
C SER A 231 -37.67 8.41 -1.47
N ILE A 232 -38.18 8.92 -2.59
CA ILE A 232 -38.75 10.27 -2.75
C ILE A 232 -39.99 10.49 -1.84
N LEU A 233 -40.50 9.44 -1.18
CA LEU A 233 -41.71 9.51 -0.35
C LEU A 233 -41.54 10.23 1.01
N GLY A 234 -40.32 10.60 1.42
CA GLY A 234 -40.06 11.24 2.71
C GLY A 234 -40.14 12.78 2.72
N LEU A 235 -39.89 13.45 1.59
CA LEU A 235 -39.79 14.92 1.56
C LEU A 235 -41.11 15.64 1.22
N SER A 236 -42.13 14.92 0.72
CA SER A 236 -43.43 15.51 0.41
C SER A 236 -44.41 15.57 1.59
N ALA A 237 -44.19 14.79 2.66
CA ALA A 237 -45.08 14.77 3.82
C ALA A 237 -44.97 16.06 4.69
N GLY A 238 -43.81 16.73 4.69
CA GLY A 238 -43.61 17.96 5.47
C GLY A 238 -44.23 19.21 4.83
N VAL A 239 -44.21 19.31 3.50
CA VAL A 239 -44.68 20.50 2.77
C VAL A 239 -46.21 20.52 2.61
N LEU A 240 -46.85 19.34 2.52
CA LEU A 240 -48.32 19.25 2.44
C LEU A 240 -49.02 19.48 3.80
N GLY A 241 -48.35 19.18 4.93
CA GLY A 241 -48.91 19.44 6.26
C GLY A 241 -48.98 20.94 6.60
N ALA A 242 -47.96 21.71 6.25
CA ALA A 242 -47.89 23.15 6.54
C ALA A 242 -48.90 23.98 5.72
N SER A 243 -49.16 23.60 4.48
CA SER A 243 -50.09 24.29 3.58
C SER A 243 -51.56 24.09 3.98
N LEU A 244 -51.93 22.90 4.50
CA LEU A 244 -53.27 22.63 5.03
C LEU A 244 -53.55 23.32 6.39
N ALA A 245 -52.54 23.43 7.27
CA ALA A 245 -52.69 24.12 8.55
C ALA A 245 -52.88 25.64 8.38
N LEU A 246 -52.17 26.27 7.43
CA LEU A 246 -52.32 27.69 7.14
C LEU A 246 -53.67 28.03 6.47
N HIS A 247 -54.27 27.12 5.72
CA HIS A 247 -55.55 27.39 5.09
C HIS A 247 -56.73 27.36 6.08
N ARG A 248 -56.64 26.56 7.15
CA ARG A 248 -57.67 26.49 8.19
C ARG A 248 -57.73 27.73 9.10
N ASN A 249 -56.59 28.38 9.36
CA ASN A 249 -56.56 29.57 10.22
C ASN A 249 -57.05 30.85 9.54
N ARG A 250 -57.03 30.94 8.19
CA ARG A 250 -57.58 32.10 7.47
C ARG A 250 -59.11 32.17 7.42
N ARG A 251 -59.82 31.05 7.59
CA ARG A 251 -61.30 31.03 7.59
C ARG A 251 -61.95 31.42 8.93
N LYS A 252 -61.19 31.56 10.02
CA LYS A 252 -61.73 31.95 11.34
C LYS A 252 -61.68 33.45 11.65
N VAL A 253 -61.08 34.28 10.79
CA VAL A 253 -60.92 35.73 11.03
C VAL A 253 -61.99 36.58 10.32
N SER A 254 -62.83 36.00 9.47
CA SER A 254 -63.95 36.71 8.83
C SER A 254 -65.29 36.16 9.30
N LEU A 255 -65.67 36.49 10.54
CA LEU A 255 -67.06 36.52 11.03
C LEU A 255 -67.04 37.02 12.48
N LYS A 256 -67.05 38.35 12.62
CA LYS A 256 -67.74 39.06 13.71
C LYS A 256 -67.94 40.51 13.26
N LYS A 257 -69.21 40.85 13.01
CA LYS A 257 -69.75 42.20 13.07
C LYS A 257 -69.60 42.76 14.49
#